data_AF-A0A090RU59-F1
#
_entry.id   AF-A0A090RU59-F1
#
_cell.length_a   1.000
_cell.length_b   1.000
_cell.length_c   1.000
_cell.angle_alpha   90.00
_cell.angle_beta   90.00
_cell.angle_gamma   90.00
#
_symmetry.space_group_name_H-M   'P 1'
#
loop_
_entity.id
_entity.type
_entity.pdbx_description
1 polymer ?
#
loop_
_entity_poly.entity_id
_entity_poly.type
_entity_poly.pdbx_seq_one_letter_code
_entity_poly.pdbx_strand_id
1 'polypeptide(L)' 'MNIERHGITIGIERLNTESVLVLKASGKLTHSDYETIVPVLESSLSGLSSGSFKMLVDITELTGWELRAAWMISNSV' A
#
# COMPACT_ATOMS: atom_id res chain seq x y z
N MET A 1 22.32 -9.41 15.62
CA MET A 1 21.41 -9.74 14.51
C MET A 1 20.41 -8.59 14.43
N ASN A 2 20.52 -7.73 13.42
CA ASN A 2 19.65 -6.55 13.30
C ASN A 2 18.35 -7.02 12.63
N ILE A 3 17.23 -6.98 13.37
CA ILE A 3 15.93 -7.31 12.79
C ILE A 3 15.44 -6.03 12.12
N GLU A 4 15.66 -5.90 10.82
CA GLU A 4 15.07 -4.82 10.04
C GLU A 4 13.59 -5.13 9.85
N ARG A 5 12.75 -4.45 10.63
CA ARG A 5 11.29 -4.49 10.44
C ARG A 5 10.94 -3.59 9.26
N HIS A 6 10.54 -4.22 8.17
CA HIS A 6 9.80 -3.58 7.09
C HIS A 6 8.41 -4.19 7.03
N GLY A 7 7.45 -3.43 6.53
CA GLY A 7 6.08 -3.90 6.43
C GLY A 7 5.18 -2.88 5.78
N ILE A 8 4.13 -3.40 5.16
CA ILE A 8 3.05 -2.61 4.61
C ILE A 8 1.77 -3.03 5.33
N THR A 9 1.02 -2.04 5.80
CA THR A 9 -0.30 -2.24 6.43
C THR A 9 -1.36 -1.63 5.53
N ILE A 10 -2.41 -2.39 5.24
CA ILE A 10 -3.58 -1.92 4.49
C ILE A 10 -4.79 -2.04 5.41
N GLY A 11 -5.55 -0.96 5.56
CA GLY A 11 -6.75 -0.91 6.37
C GLY A 11 -7.82 -0.04 5.73
N ILE A 12 -9.08 -0.28 6.08
CA ILE A 12 -10.18 0.60 5.71
C ILE A 12 -10.59 1.33 6.99
N GLU A 13 -10.42 2.65 7.00
CA GLU A 13 -10.86 3.51 8.09
C GLU A 13 -12.14 4.22 7.69
N ARG A 14 -13.00 4.53 8.67
CA ARG A 14 -14.22 5.30 8.45
C ARG A 14 -14.09 6.65 9.12
N LEU A 15 -13.96 7.69 8.32
CA LEU A 15 -13.90 9.08 8.76
C LEU A 15 -15.28 9.71 8.54
N ASN A 16 -16.03 9.84 9.63
CA ASN A 16 -17.41 10.32 9.64
C ASN A 16 -18.31 9.47 8.72
N THR A 17 -18.72 10.01 7.58
CA THR A 17 -19.61 9.37 6.60
C THR A 17 -18.85 8.70 5.46
N GLU A 18 -17.54 8.89 5.37
CA GLU A 18 -16.71 8.44 4.26
C GLU A 18 -15.77 7.31 4.69
N SER A 19 -15.59 6.33 3.81
CA SER A 19 -14.58 5.28 4.00
C SER A 19 -13.30 5.72 3.28
N VAL A 20 -12.18 5.61 3.97
CA VAL A 20 -10.86 5.97 3.47
C VAL A 20 -9.97 4.74 3.56
N LEU A 21 -9.35 4.38 2.44
CA LEU A 21 -8.34 3.33 2.41
C LEU A 21 -7.04 3.91 2.96
N VAL A 22 -6.47 3.26 3.98
CA VAL A 22 -5.20 3.68 4.59
C VAL A 22 -4.13 2.65 4.25
N LEU A 23 -3.06 3.11 3.63
CA LEU A 23 -1.86 2.33 3.35
C LEU A 23 -0.69 2.94 4.13
N LYS A 24 -0.09 2.18 5.04
CA LYS A 24 1.13 2.59 5.75
C LYS A 24 2.30 1.72 5.33
N ALA A 25 3.37 2.33 4.85
CA ALA A 25 4.62 1.67 4.52
C ALA A 25 5.72 2.06 5.51
N SER A 26 6.46 1.06 6.00
CA SER A 26 7.55 1.24 6.96
C SER A 26 8.78 0.43 6.55
N GLY A 27 9.96 1.00 6.78
CA GLY A 27 11.24 0.36 6.45
C GLY A 27 11.56 0.37 4.95
N LYS A 28 12.36 -0.61 4.51
CA LYS A 28 12.79 -0.74 3.12
C LYS A 28 11.94 -1.78 2.39
N LEU A 29 11.14 -1.34 1.43
CA LEU A 29 10.30 -2.24 0.66
C LEU A 29 11.11 -3.00 -0.39
N THR A 30 10.99 -4.33 -0.35
CA THR A 30 11.58 -5.26 -1.31
C THR A 30 10.58 -5.64 -2.39
N HIS A 31 11.03 -6.25 -3.48
CA HIS A 31 10.11 -6.71 -4.53
C HIS A 31 9.04 -7.70 -4.01
N SER A 32 9.42 -8.58 -3.09
CA SER A 32 8.51 -9.57 -2.50
C SER A 32 7.39 -8.95 -1.67
N ASP A 33 7.65 -7.79 -1.03
CA ASP A 33 6.63 -7.03 -0.32
C ASP A 33 5.54 -6.55 -1.28
N TYR A 34 5.93 -6.10 -2.48
CA TYR A 34 4.96 -5.65 -3.50
C TYR A 34 4.16 -6.81 -4.10
N GLU A 35 4.80 -7.94 -4.43
CA GLU A 35 4.09 -9.13 -4.94
C GLU A 35 3.01 -9.62 -3.95
N THR A 36 3.24 -9.41 -2.66
CA THR A 36 2.27 -9.76 -1.61
C THR A 36 1.19 -8.69 -1.47
N ILE A 37 1.53 -7.40 -1.54
CA ILE A 37 0.59 -6.30 -1.29
C ILE A 37 -0.36 -6.03 -2.44
N VAL A 38 0.12 -6.11 -3.69
CA VAL A 38 -0.68 -5.82 -4.88
C VAL A 38 -1.99 -6.62 -4.92
N PRO A 39 -2.00 -7.95 -4.76
CA PRO A 39 -3.25 -8.72 -4.77
C PRO A 39 -4.17 -8.42 -3.57
N VAL A 40 -3.61 -8.05 -2.41
CA VAL A 40 -4.40 -7.61 -1.24
C VAL A 40 -5.07 -6.25 -1.52
N LEU A 41 -4.36 -5.35 -2.20
CA LEU A 41 -4.91 -4.07 -2.62
C LEU A 41 -6.01 -4.26 -3.69
N GLU A 42 -5.75 -5.06 -4.72
CA GLU A 42 -6.71 -5.35 -5.79
C GLU A 42 -7.99 -6.00 -5.25
N SER A 43 -7.87 -6.98 -4.36
CA SER A 43 -9.03 -7.61 -3.72
C SER A 43 -9.82 -6.61 -2.86
N SER A 44 -9.14 -5.77 -2.09
CA SER A 44 -9.76 -4.72 -1.27
C SER A 44 -10.48 -3.66 -2.13
N LEU A 45 -9.90 -3.30 -3.29
CA LEU A 45 -10.47 -2.34 -4.24
C LEU A 45 -11.62 -2.93 -5.06
N SER A 46 -11.57 -4.22 -5.40
CA SER A 46 -12.64 -4.89 -6.16
C SER A 46 -14.00 -4.88 -5.45
N GLY A 47 -14.00 -4.80 -4.12
CA GLY A 47 -15.21 -4.66 -3.31
C GLY A 47 -15.77 -3.23 -3.25
N LEU A 48 -14.99 -2.23 -3.69
CA LEU A 48 -15.40 -0.84 -3.79
C LEU A 48 -15.95 -0.61 -5.19
N SER A 49 -17.28 -0.67 -5.33
CA SER A 49 -18.01 -0.32 -6.56
C SER A 49 -17.52 1.00 -7.14
N SER A 50 -17.51 1.10 -8.48
CA SER A 50 -17.01 2.13 -9.41
C SER A 50 -17.24 3.62 -9.07
N GLY A 51 -16.98 4.03 -7.84
CA GLY A 51 -17.12 5.37 -7.31
C GLY A 51 -15.76 5.97 -6.95
N SER A 52 -15.75 7.28 -6.71
CA SER A 52 -14.57 7.94 -6.16
C SER A 52 -14.34 7.46 -4.72
N PHE A 53 -13.16 6.87 -4.47
CA PHE A 53 -12.72 6.49 -3.13
C PHE A 53 -11.59 7.42 -2.68
N LYS A 54 -11.45 7.58 -1.37
CA LYS A 54 -10.35 8.35 -0.77
C LYS A 54 -9.29 7.36 -0.28
N MET A 55 -8.02 7.69 -0.53
CA MET A 55 -6.90 6.89 -0.08
C MET A 55 -5.87 7.78 0.61
N LEU A 56 -5.42 7.37 1.80
CA LEU A 56 -4.33 7.97 2.54
C LEU A 56 -3.13 7.02 2.46
N VAL A 57 -1.99 7.55 2.02
CA VAL A 57 -0.74 6.80 1.93
C VAL A 57 0.27 7.41 2.90
N ASP A 58 0.54 6.71 3.99
CA ASP A 58 1.55 7.08 4.98
C ASP A 58 2.89 6.40 4.64
N ILE A 59 3.85 7.23 4.21
CA ILE A 59 5.23 6.85 3.91
C ILE A 59 6.23 7.51 4.85
N THR A 60 5.77 8.03 6.00
CA THR A 60 6.64 8.77 6.93
C THR A 60 7.76 7.92 7.53
N GLU A 61 7.54 6.61 7.63
CA GLU A 61 8.51 5.62 8.14
C GLU A 61 9.18 4.82 7.02
N LEU A 62 8.98 5.21 5.75
CA LEU A 62 9.59 4.55 4.60
C LEU A 62 11.06 4.98 4.49
N THR A 63 11.97 4.01 4.57
CA THR A 63 13.41 4.27 4.43
C THR A 63 13.93 4.04 3.01
N GLY A 64 13.14 3.37 2.15
CA GLY A 64 13.41 3.25 0.72
C GLY A 64 12.62 2.12 0.05
N TRP A 65 12.79 1.99 -1.26
CA TRP A 65 12.29 0.86 -2.05
C TRP A 65 13.36 0.36 -3.02
N GLU A 66 13.29 -0.90 -3.43
CA GLU A 66 14.13 -1.39 -4.53
C GLU A 66 13.64 -0.89 -5.89
N LEU A 67 14.55 -0.56 -6.82
CA LEU A 67 14.26 0.10 -8.11
C LEU A 67 13.27 -0.70 -9.00
N ARG A 68 13.21 -2.03 -8.84
CA ARG A 68 12.24 -2.89 -9.55
C ARG A 68 10.81 -2.73 -9.05
N ALA A 69 10.63 -2.21 -7.84
CA ALA A 69 9.33 -2.02 -7.20
C ALA A 69 8.63 -0.73 -7.66
N ALA A 70 9.38 0.32 -7.95
CA ALA A 70 8.84 1.58 -8.48
C ALA A 70 8.25 1.43 -9.90
N TRP A 71 8.80 0.52 -10.72
CA TRP A 71 8.38 0.35 -12.11
C TRP A 71 6.98 -0.28 -12.25
N MET A 72 6.51 -1.06 -11.26
CA MET A 72 5.15 -1.63 -11.31
C MET A 72 4.04 -0.58 -11.24
N ILE A 73 4.29 0.61 -10.66
CA ILE A 73 3.29 1.68 -10.59
C ILE A 73 3.12 2.37 -11.96
N SER A 74 4.12 2.32 -12.84
CA SER A 74 4.10 3.03 -14.12
C SER A 74 3.44 2.27 -15.28
N ASN A 75 3.16 0.97 -15.13
CA ASN A 75 2.81 0.11 -16.27
C ASN A 75 1.39 -0.49 -16.20
N SER A 76 0.55 -0.01 -15.27
CA SER A 76 -0.85 -0.43 -15.09
C SER A 76 -1.87 0.69 -15.44
N VAL A 77 -1.50 1.62 -16.32
CA VAL A 77 -2.40 2.66 -16.87
C VAL A 77 -2.55 2.47 -18.38
#